data_AF-A0A975Y0U2-F1
#
_entry.id   AF-A0A975Y0U2-F1
#
_cell.length_a   1.000
_cell.length_b   1.000
_cell.length_c   1.000
_cell.angle_alpha   90.00
_cell.angle_beta   90.00
_cell.angle_gamma   90.00
#
_symmetry.space_group_name_H-M   'P 1'
#
loop_
_entity.id
_entity.type
_entity.pdbx_description
1 polymer ?
#
loop_
_entity_poly.entity_id
_entity_poly.type
_entity_poly.pdbx_seq_one_letter_code
_entity_poly.pdbx_strand_id
1 'polypeptide(L)'
;MTSPPPDVPASYELRIGGHLDQHWSTWFDGFTITHQDDGTSTLCGVVRDQSDLHGLLAKVRDLGTPLLSLTHLEVPDNDGGKGTGTSTDTDPASRDQQLR
;
A
#
# COMPACT_ATOMS: atom_id res chain seq x y z
N MET A 1 -27.46 8.93 3.77
CA MET A 1 -26.84 7.91 4.64
C MET A 1 -25.84 7.17 3.77
N THR A 2 -24.58 7.60 3.78
CA THR A 2 -23.51 6.92 3.04
C THR A 2 -23.26 5.61 3.77
N SER A 3 -23.54 4.45 3.15
CA SER A 3 -23.05 3.19 3.69
C SER A 3 -21.54 3.35 3.90
N PRO A 4 -20.98 2.92 5.05
CA PRO A 4 -19.54 2.80 5.14
C PRO A 4 -19.08 1.92 3.98
N PRO A 5 -17.97 2.25 3.30
CA PRO A 5 -17.39 1.35 2.31
C PRO A 5 -17.24 -0.03 2.96
N PRO A 6 -17.46 -1.13 2.20
CA PRO A 6 -17.23 -2.46 2.73
C PRO A 6 -15.85 -2.49 3.38
N ASP A 7 -15.75 -3.11 4.56
CA ASP A 7 -14.51 -3.39 5.28
C ASP A 7 -13.66 -4.33 4.41
N VAL A 8 -13.07 -3.75 3.36
CA VAL A 8 -12.26 -4.48 2.40
C VAL A 8 -10.87 -4.65 3.00
N PRO A 9 -10.27 -5.84 2.81
CA PRO A 9 -8.90 -6.05 3.23
C PRO A 9 -7.99 -5.01 2.58
N ALA A 10 -7.23 -4.31 3.41
CA ALA A 10 -6.39 -3.19 3.00
C ALA A 10 -5.00 -3.33 3.61
N SER A 11 -3.97 -2.95 2.86
CA SER A 11 -2.59 -2.98 3.36
C SER A 11 -2.32 -1.71 4.15
N TYR A 12 -1.67 -1.85 5.30
CA TYR A 12 -1.28 -0.71 6.14
C TYR A 12 0.19 -0.81 6.53
N GLU A 13 0.77 0.37 6.70
CA GLU A 13 2.08 0.58 7.29
C GLU A 13 1.93 1.37 8.60
N LEU A 14 2.42 0.82 9.69
CA LEU A 14 2.51 1.48 10.98
C LEU A 14 3.97 1.74 11.31
N ARG A 15 4.31 2.95 11.75
CA ARG A 15 5.63 3.27 12.29
C ARG A 15 5.50 3.52 13.77
N ILE A 16 6.33 2.85 14.56
CA ILE A 16 6.35 2.98 16.03
C ILE A 16 7.76 3.34 16.50
N GLY A 17 7.85 4.03 17.63
CA GLY A 17 9.14 4.36 18.24
C GLY A 17 9.81 3.14 18.88
N GLY A 18 11.12 3.07 18.74
CA GLY A 18 11.94 1.97 19.26
C GLY A 18 12.13 0.82 18.26
N HIS A 19 13.10 -0.04 18.55
CA HIS A 19 13.32 -1.29 17.84
C HIS A 19 12.53 -2.41 18.52
N LEU A 20 11.48 -2.86 17.86
CA LEU A 20 10.61 -3.92 18.32
C LEU A 20 11.21 -5.26 17.88
N ASP A 21 11.66 -6.09 18.82
CA ASP A 21 12.27 -7.37 18.49
C ASP A 21 11.39 -8.27 17.60
N GLN A 22 12.03 -9.12 16.80
CA GLN A 22 11.33 -9.93 15.80
C GLN A 22 10.35 -10.96 16.38
N HIS A 23 10.47 -11.31 17.67
CA HIS A 23 9.54 -12.21 18.35
C HIS A 23 8.10 -11.66 18.43
N TRP A 24 7.92 -10.35 18.30
CA TRP A 24 6.61 -9.71 18.30
C TRP A 24 5.83 -9.92 17.00
N SER A 25 6.48 -10.36 15.91
CA SER A 25 5.84 -10.59 14.59
C SER A 25 4.65 -11.55 14.66
N THR A 26 4.75 -12.60 15.49
CA THR A 26 3.66 -13.56 15.72
C THR A 26 2.51 -12.92 16.51
N TRP A 27 2.81 -11.99 17.42
CA TRP A 27 1.79 -11.27 18.17
C TRP A 27 1.05 -10.26 17.29
N PHE A 28 1.69 -9.75 16.25
CA PHE A 28 1.07 -8.88 15.24
C PHE A 28 0.46 -9.64 14.07
N ASP A 29 -0.05 -10.85 14.31
CA ASP A 29 -0.81 -11.65 13.34
C ASP A 29 -0.09 -11.86 11.98
N GLY A 30 1.24 -11.91 12.00
CA GLY A 30 2.06 -12.12 10.80
C GLY A 30 2.42 -10.84 10.05
N PHE A 31 2.23 -9.66 10.65
CA PHE A 31 2.81 -8.42 10.14
C PHE A 31 4.35 -8.53 10.06
N THR A 32 4.90 -7.99 8.99
CA THR A 32 6.34 -7.90 8.80
C THR A 32 6.85 -6.73 9.62
N ILE A 33 7.76 -7.01 10.56
CA ILE A 33 8.45 -5.99 11.35
C ILE A 33 9.82 -5.73 10.71
N THR A 34 10.07 -4.46 10.39
CA THR A 34 11.35 -3.99 9.85
C THR A 34 11.92 -2.93 10.78
N HIS A 35 13.18 -3.10 11.20
CA HIS A 35 13.91 -2.08 11.95
C HIS A 35 14.44 -1.01 10.99
N GLN A 36 14.26 0.24 11.36
CA GLN A 36 14.76 1.39 10.63
C GLN A 36 16.01 1.95 11.30
N ASP A 37 16.91 2.55 10.52
CA ASP A 37 18.18 3.09 11.01
C ASP A 37 18.01 4.27 12.00
N ASP A 38 16.84 4.90 12.02
CA ASP A 38 16.51 6.02 12.91
C ASP A 38 16.03 5.58 14.31
N GLY A 39 16.12 4.28 14.62
CA GLY A 39 15.68 3.73 15.90
C GLY A 39 14.17 3.48 15.99
N THR A 40 13.46 3.47 14.86
CA THR A 40 12.02 3.13 14.79
C THR A 40 11.78 1.77 14.18
N SER A 41 10.56 1.25 14.32
CA SER A 41 10.13 0.01 13.68
C SER A 41 8.93 0.25 12.80
N THR A 42 8.94 -0.36 11.63
CA THR A 42 7.82 -0.37 10.70
C THR A 42 7.13 -1.73 10.74
N LEU A 43 5.81 -1.73 10.86
CA LEU A 43 4.95 -2.91 10.79
C LEU A 43 4.12 -2.80 9.51
N CYS A 44 4.31 -3.72 8.58
CA CYS A 44 3.55 -3.79 7.33
C CYS A 44 2.74 -5.08 7.24
N GLY A 45 1.49 -4.97 6.81
CA GLY A 45 0.62 -6.13 6.66
C GLY A 45 -0.78 -5.78 6.17
N VAL A 46 -1.54 -6.82 5.85
CA VAL A 46 -2.94 -6.71 5.44
C VAL A 46 -3.81 -6.72 6.69
N VAL A 47 -4.67 -5.72 6.78
CA VAL A 47 -5.75 -5.60 7.76
C VAL A 47 -7.03 -6.08 7.09
N ARG A 48 -7.78 -6.97 7.75
CA ARG A 48 -9.03 -7.52 7.18
C ARG A 48 -10.21 -6.57 7.24
N ASP A 49 -10.31 -5.80 8.32
CA ASP A 49 -11.40 -4.89 8.62
C ASP A 49 -10.95 -3.84 9.66
N GLN A 50 -11.78 -2.83 9.94
CA GLN A 50 -11.46 -1.81 10.94
C GLN A 50 -11.25 -2.37 12.35
N SER A 51 -11.92 -3.48 12.71
CA SER A 51 -11.73 -4.09 14.04
C SER A 51 -10.33 -4.69 14.18
N ASP A 52 -9.82 -5.31 13.12
CA ASP A 52 -8.45 -5.84 13.02
C ASP A 52 -7.42 -4.69 13.15
N LEU A 53 -7.66 -3.55 12.49
CA LEU A 53 -6.83 -2.35 12.63
C LEU A 53 -6.85 -1.80 14.06
N HIS A 54 -8.02 -1.68 14.66
CA HIS A 54 -8.15 -1.20 16.03
C HIS A 54 -7.50 -2.16 17.04
N GLY A 55 -7.56 -3.47 16.80
CA GLY A 55 -6.83 -4.48 17.55
C GLY A 55 -5.31 -4.29 17.46
N LEU A 56 -4.79 -4.01 16.27
CA LEU A 56 -3.39 -3.69 16.04
C LEU A 56 -2.93 -2.45 16.82
N LEU A 57 -3.73 -1.38 16.79
CA LEU A 57 -3.44 -0.15 17.54
C LEU A 57 -3.48 -0.38 19.07
N ALA A 58 -4.36 -1.24 19.56
CA ALA A 58 -4.39 -1.62 20.96
C ALA A 58 -3.11 -2.37 21.38
N LYS A 59 -2.60 -3.28 20.53
CA LYS A 59 -1.31 -3.96 20.78
C LYS A 59 -0.15 -2.97 20.88
N VAL A 60 -0.10 -1.97 19.99
CA VAL A 60 0.90 -0.89 20.05
C VAL A 60 0.80 -0.09 21.35
N ARG A 61 -0.42 0.23 21.81
CA ARG A 61 -0.64 0.89 23.11
C ARG A 61 -0.12 0.02 24.26
N ASP A 62 -0.38 -1.28 24.24
CA ASP A 62 -0.02 -2.20 25.31
C ASP A 62 1.50 -2.42 25.41
N LEU A 63 2.25 -2.22 24.32
CA LEU A 63 3.72 -2.15 24.32
C LEU A 63 4.27 -0.90 25.01
N GLY A 64 3.45 0.15 25.20
CA GLY A 64 3.90 1.44 25.70
C GLY A 64 4.80 2.21 24.73
N THR A 65 4.87 1.79 23.45
CA THR A 65 5.64 2.47 22.41
C THR A 65 4.80 3.53 21.71
N PRO A 66 5.36 4.71 21.37
CA PRO A 66 4.62 5.73 20.66
C PRO A 66 4.34 5.30 19.21
N LEU A 67 3.09 5.45 18.78
CA LEU A 67 2.73 5.37 17.36
C LEU A 67 3.15 6.67 16.68
N LEU A 68 4.02 6.57 15.69
CA LEU A 68 4.57 7.72 14.95
C LEU A 68 3.78 8.00 13.67
N SER A 69 3.39 6.96 12.93
CA SER A 69 2.55 7.10 11.73
C SER A 69 1.70 5.86 11.47
N LEU A 70 0.58 6.07 10.79
CA LEU A 70 -0.28 5.04 10.21
C LEU A 70 -0.61 5.46 8.78
N THR A 71 -0.28 4.63 7.81
CA THR A 71 -0.45 4.91 6.38
C THR A 71 -1.21 3.77 5.72
N HIS A 72 -2.24 4.10 4.95
CA HIS A 72 -2.90 3.14 4.06
C HIS A 72 -2.07 2.97 2.80
N LEU A 73 -1.75 1.73 2.44
CA LEU A 73 -1.03 1.38 1.23
C LEU A 73 -2.06 0.94 0.18
N GLU A 74 -2.33 1.83 -0.79
CA GLU A 74 -3.10 1.43 -1.97
C GLU A 74 -2.31 0.34 -2.70
N VAL A 75 -2.90 -0.86 -2.77
CA VAL A 75 -2.42 -1.86 -3.74
C VAL A 75 -2.73 -1.26 -5.10
N PRO A 76 -1.74 -1.02 -5.98
CA PRO A 76 -2.03 -0.47 -7.29
C PRO A 76 -3.00 -1.42 -7.99
N ASP A 77 -4.23 -0.97 -8.18
CA ASP A 77 -5.22 -1.65 -9.00
C ASP A 77 -4.58 -1.81 -10.38
N ASN A 78 -4.09 -3.02 -10.67
CA ASN A 78 -3.55 -3.36 -11.97
C ASN A 78 -4.74 -3.59 -12.91
N ASP A 79 -5.50 -2.53 -13.15
CA ASP A 79 -6.63 -2.49 -14.05
C ASP A 79 -6.09 -2.48 -15.49
N GLY A 80 -5.70 -3.67 -15.97
CA GLY A 80 -5.44 -3.92 -17.37
C GLY A 80 -6.73 -3.77 -18.17
N GLY A 81 -6.95 -2.59 -18.76
CA GLY A 81 -8.22 -2.25 -19.42
C GLY A 81 -8.16 -1.17 -20.51
N LYS A 82 -7.25 -1.31 -21.48
CA LYS A 82 -7.40 -0.95 -22.91
C LYS A 82 -8.10 0.39 -23.26
N GLY A 83 -7.27 1.40 -23.56
CA GLY A 83 -7.64 2.60 -24.34
C GLY A 83 -6.54 2.95 -25.33
N THR A 84 -6.48 2.21 -26.44
CA THR A 84 -5.64 2.51 -27.60
C THR A 84 -6.01 3.87 -28.19
N GLY A 85 -5.08 4.82 -28.08
CA GLY A 85 -5.12 6.11 -28.75
C GLY A 85 -3.75 6.47 -29.32
N THR A 86 -3.08 5.52 -29.98
CA THR A 86 -2.09 5.85 -31.00
C THR A 86 -2.81 6.52 -32.16
N SER A 87 -3.05 7.83 -32.06
CA SER A 87 -3.23 8.66 -33.24
C SER A 87 -1.84 9.07 -33.69
N THR A 88 -1.22 8.16 -34.44
CA THR A 88 -0.17 8.47 -35.38
C THR A 88 -0.79 9.46 -36.38
N ASP A 89 -0.61 10.77 -36.15
CA ASP A 89 -0.76 11.74 -37.22
C ASP A 89 0.31 11.41 -38.26
N THR A 90 -0.17 10.78 -39.31
CA THR A 90 0.58 10.31 -40.44
C THR A 90 0.99 11.52 -41.25
N ASP A 91 2.30 11.81 -41.28
CA ASP A 91 2.93 12.61 -42.33
C ASP A 91 2.61 12.00 -43.71
N PRO A 92 1.94 12.73 -44.63
CA PRO A 92 1.79 12.30 -46.01
C PRO A 92 2.66 13.18 -46.91
N ALA A 93 3.96 13.31 -46.63
CA ALA A 93 4.92 13.99 -47.49
C ALA A 93 6.03 13.03 -47.97
N SER A 94 5.66 11.87 -48.49
CA SER A 94 6.52 11.10 -49.41
C SER A 94 5.72 10.05 -50.18
N ARG A 95 5.22 10.46 -51.36
CA ARG A 95 4.94 9.53 -52.44
C ARG A 95 5.05 10.20 -53.81
N ASP A 96 6.18 10.89 -53.98
CA ASP A 96 6.80 10.98 -55.30
C ASP A 96 7.33 9.58 -55.66
N GLN A 97 7.20 9.20 -56.94
CA GLN A 97 7.65 7.95 -57.59
C GLN A 97 6.60 6.84 -57.78
N GLN A 98 5.92 6.84 -58.95
CA GLN A 98 6.03 5.75 -59.94
C GLN A 98 5.30 6.10 -61.26
N LEU A 99 6.10 6.45 -62.27
CA LEU A 99 5.94 6.28 -63.72
C LEU A 99 4.70 5.53 -64.26
N ARG A 100 3.93 6.17 -65.15
CA ARG A 100 3.82 5.87 -66.60
C ARG A 100 2.79 6.78 -67.28
#